data_AF-A0A0N7GXU5-F1
#
_entry.id   AF-A0A0N7GXU5-F1
#
_cell.length_a   1.000
_cell.length_b   1.000
_cell.length_c   1.000
_cell.angle_alpha   90.00
_cell.angle_beta   90.00
_cell.angle_gamma   90.00
#
_symmetry.space_group_name_H-M   'P 1'
#
loop_
_entity.id
_entity.type
_entity.pdbx_description
1 polymer ?
#
loop_
_entity_poly.entity_id
_entity_poly.type
_entity_poly.pdbx_seq_one_letter_code
_entity_poly.pdbx_strand_id
1 'polypeptide(L)'
;MKSNLAQEQQSYQGEVVQFPKQERQAMSEKFLQGYVQSSQLYRKEVYPFLSDAARHVYFELESRIHGFQKESDFVSYSQLQGGSLLGSKKVSTATIRKGLKELIDLKVISIISENSRKGNEYRINEVSLVEHFKNQSTTLETKAPAL
;
A
#
# COMPACT_ATOMS: atom_id res chain seq x y z
N MET A 1 -16.00 -76.38 13.82
CA MET A 1 -16.82 -75.26 14.31
C MET A 1 -16.02 -74.48 15.34
N LYS A 2 -16.01 -73.13 15.23
CA LYS A 2 -15.49 -72.11 16.17
C LYS A 2 -13.95 -72.04 16.28
N SER A 3 -13.26 -70.89 16.21
CA SER A 3 -13.63 -69.47 16.11
C SER A 3 -12.37 -68.69 15.70
N ASN A 4 -12.40 -67.96 14.58
CA ASN A 4 -11.36 -66.96 14.29
C ASN A 4 -11.67 -65.73 15.14
N LEU A 5 -10.92 -65.57 16.23
CA LEU A 5 -11.03 -64.44 17.14
C LEU A 5 -10.31 -63.25 16.47
N ALA A 6 -11.06 -62.47 15.69
CA ALA A 6 -10.60 -61.17 15.21
C ALA A 6 -10.42 -60.26 16.43
N GLN A 7 -9.18 -59.88 16.73
CA GLN A 7 -8.92 -58.79 17.67
C GLN A 7 -9.39 -57.49 17.01
N GLU A 8 -10.48 -56.90 17.52
CA GLU A 8 -10.85 -55.53 17.18
C GLU A 8 -9.70 -54.59 17.54
N GLN A 9 -9.21 -53.83 16.55
CA GLN A 9 -8.34 -52.70 16.82
C GLN A 9 -9.13 -51.69 17.65
N GLN A 10 -8.81 -51.58 18.94
CA GLN A 10 -9.30 -50.49 19.77
C GLN A 10 -8.86 -49.18 19.11
N SER A 11 -9.81 -48.43 18.57
CA SER A 11 -9.57 -47.10 18.03
C SER A 11 -9.10 -46.22 19.18
N TYR A 12 -7.80 -45.93 19.25
CA TYR A 12 -7.29 -44.84 20.08
C TYR A 12 -7.82 -43.55 19.48
N GLN A 13 -8.99 -43.11 19.94
CA GLN A 13 -9.50 -41.78 19.65
C GLN A 13 -8.69 -40.82 20.51
N GLY A 14 -7.58 -40.32 19.97
CA GLY A 14 -6.89 -39.18 20.55
C GLY A 14 -7.89 -38.05 20.71
N GLU A 15 -8.02 -37.52 21.93
CA GLU A 15 -8.89 -36.38 22.19
C GLU A 15 -8.43 -35.19 21.33
N VAL A 16 -9.31 -34.72 20.45
CA VAL A 16 -9.03 -33.53 19.63
C VAL A 16 -9.10 -32.33 20.56
N VAL A 17 -7.94 -31.88 21.04
CA VAL A 17 -7.85 -30.64 21.81
C VAL A 17 -8.20 -29.49 20.86
N GLN A 18 -9.41 -28.94 21.01
CA GLN A 18 -9.79 -27.72 20.31
C GLN A 18 -9.05 -26.55 20.95
N PHE A 19 -8.01 -26.06 20.28
CA PHE A 19 -7.45 -24.77 20.62
C PHE A 19 -8.55 -23.72 20.41
N PRO A 20 -8.91 -22.91 21.42
CA PRO A 20 -9.80 -21.79 21.18
C PRO A 20 -9.11 -20.94 20.12
N LYS A 21 -9.75 -20.81 18.96
CA LYS A 21 -9.28 -19.98 17.86
C LYS A 21 -9.41 -18.54 18.35
N GLN A 22 -8.45 -18.08 19.16
CA GLN A 22 -8.25 -16.66 19.45
C GLN A 22 -7.75 -16.05 18.15
N GLU A 23 -8.65 -15.91 17.17
CA GLU A 23 -8.43 -15.00 16.06
C GLU A 23 -8.10 -13.67 16.71
N ARG A 24 -6.84 -13.22 16.56
CA ARG A 24 -6.41 -11.95 17.14
C ARG A 24 -7.37 -10.89 16.61
N GLN A 25 -8.28 -10.40 17.45
CA GLN A 25 -9.29 -9.42 17.06
C GLN A 25 -8.60 -8.15 16.50
N ALA A 26 -7.41 -7.84 17.00
CA ALA A 26 -6.54 -6.79 16.46
C ALA A 26 -6.05 -7.00 15.01
N MET A 27 -6.11 -8.23 14.46
CA MET A 27 -5.87 -8.48 13.04
C MET A 27 -7.16 -8.38 12.23
N SER A 28 -8.31 -8.86 12.72
CA SER A 28 -9.58 -8.80 11.99
C SER A 28 -10.17 -7.38 11.92
N GLU A 29 -10.01 -6.57 12.96
CA GLU A 29 -10.44 -5.17 12.97
C GLU A 29 -9.71 -4.29 11.96
N LYS A 30 -8.43 -4.59 11.68
CA LYS A 30 -7.65 -3.89 10.64
C LYS A 30 -8.23 -4.11 9.24
N PHE A 31 -8.80 -5.29 8.99
CA PHE A 31 -9.51 -5.57 7.75
C PHE A 31 -10.91 -4.96 7.72
N LEU A 32 -11.58 -4.82 8.88
CA LEU A 32 -12.89 -4.16 9.00
C LEU A 32 -12.82 -2.63 8.80
N GLN A 33 -11.71 -2.00 9.20
CA GLN A 33 -11.52 -0.55 9.06
C GLN A 33 -11.13 -0.10 7.64
N GLY A 34 -11.00 -1.04 6.69
CA GLY A 34 -10.79 -0.75 5.27
C GLY A 34 -9.44 -0.10 4.93
N TYR A 35 -8.52 0.00 5.89
CA TYR A 35 -7.22 0.64 5.70
C TYR A 35 -6.09 -0.38 5.65
N VAL A 36 -5.52 -0.59 4.47
CA VAL A 36 -4.30 -1.38 4.29
C VAL A 36 -3.11 -0.48 4.62
N GLN A 37 -2.29 -0.91 5.59
CA GLN A 37 -1.07 -0.19 5.95
C GLN A 37 -0.08 -0.18 4.78
N SER A 38 0.41 1.01 4.46
CA SER A 38 1.47 1.18 3.46
C SER A 38 2.75 0.40 3.75
N SER A 39 3.44 0.00 2.68
CA SER A 39 4.68 -0.77 2.76
C SER A 39 5.70 -0.11 3.70
N GLN A 40 6.41 -0.92 4.49
CA GLN A 40 7.50 -0.44 5.36
C GLN A 40 8.60 0.24 4.54
N LEU A 41 8.85 -0.26 3.33
CA LEU A 41 9.81 0.34 2.40
C LEU A 41 9.38 1.76 2.06
N TYR A 42 8.13 1.96 1.65
CA TYR A 42 7.60 3.28 1.34
C TYR A 42 7.76 4.24 2.52
N ARG A 43 7.34 3.83 3.73
CA ARG A 43 7.36 4.69 4.93
C ARG A 43 8.75 5.17 5.30
N LYS A 44 9.78 4.33 5.12
CA LYS A 44 11.14 4.62 5.56
C LYS A 44 12.01 5.22 4.47
N GLU A 45 11.84 4.77 3.24
CA GLU A 45 12.81 4.99 2.17
C GLU A 45 12.26 5.80 1.00
N VAL A 46 10.96 6.11 1.00
CA VAL A 46 10.30 6.89 -0.06
C VAL A 46 9.60 8.11 0.52
N TYR A 47 8.70 7.92 1.48
CA TYR A 47 7.87 8.96 2.10
C TYR A 47 8.64 10.22 2.54
N PRO A 48 9.82 10.12 3.19
CA PRO A 48 10.56 11.31 3.64
C PRO A 48 11.07 12.21 2.52
N PHE A 49 11.23 11.66 1.30
CA PHE A 49 11.77 12.37 0.16
C PHE A 49 10.69 12.99 -0.75
N LEU A 50 9.41 12.68 -0.51
CA LEU A 50 8.30 13.11 -1.35
C LEU A 50 7.69 14.44 -0.88
N SER A 51 7.31 15.27 -1.85
CA SER A 51 6.51 16.48 -1.57
C SER A 51 5.13 16.15 -1.00
N ASP A 52 4.48 17.11 -0.33
CA ASP A 52 3.11 16.94 0.18
C ASP A 52 2.13 16.51 -0.93
N ALA A 53 2.33 17.05 -2.14
CA ALA A 53 1.50 16.72 -3.29
C ALA A 53 1.69 15.26 -3.73
N ALA A 54 2.93 14.78 -3.80
CA ALA A 54 3.24 13.40 -4.15
C ALA A 54 2.78 12.42 -3.06
N ARG A 55 2.90 12.78 -1.78
CA ARG A 55 2.38 11.99 -0.66
C ARG A 55 0.86 11.82 -0.73
N HIS A 56 0.12 12.88 -1.02
CA HIS A 56 -1.34 12.82 -1.22
C HIS A 56 -1.71 11.89 -2.38
N VAL A 57 -1.08 12.06 -3.54
CA VAL A 57 -1.36 11.24 -4.72
C VAL A 57 -1.03 9.76 -4.46
N TYR A 58 0.10 9.47 -3.81
CA TYR A 58 0.47 8.10 -3.46
C TYR A 58 -0.58 7.46 -2.56
N PHE A 59 -1.03 8.17 -1.52
CA PHE A 59 -2.05 7.68 -0.60
C PHE A 59 -3.37 7.33 -1.32
N GLU A 60 -3.84 8.20 -2.20
CA GLU A 60 -5.06 7.96 -3.00
C GLU A 60 -4.89 6.78 -3.96
N LEU A 61 -3.72 6.63 -4.60
CA LEU A 61 -3.42 5.49 -5.47
C LEU A 61 -3.37 4.19 -4.68
N GLU A 62 -2.67 4.17 -3.55
CA GLU A 62 -2.54 2.99 -2.70
C GLU A 62 -3.90 2.54 -2.16
N SER A 63 -4.72 3.49 -1.70
CA SER A 63 -6.07 3.21 -1.21
C SER A 63 -6.97 2.61 -2.29
N ARG A 64 -6.77 2.98 -3.57
CA ARG A 64 -7.58 2.49 -4.70
C ARG A 64 -7.05 1.19 -5.28
N ILE A 65 -5.74 1.00 -5.31
CA ILE A 65 -5.11 -0.21 -5.85
C ILE A 65 -5.21 -1.37 -4.85
N HIS A 66 -4.96 -1.10 -3.55
CA HIS A 66 -4.99 -2.11 -2.49
C HIS A 66 -6.28 -2.11 -1.67
N GLY A 67 -7.22 -1.21 -1.94
CA GLY A 67 -8.51 -1.14 -1.26
C GLY A 67 -9.36 -2.39 -1.49
N PHE A 68 -10.06 -2.83 -0.44
CA PHE A 68 -10.90 -4.03 -0.46
C PHE A 68 -12.13 -3.91 -1.39
N GLN A 69 -12.62 -2.68 -1.63
CA GLN A 69 -13.74 -2.39 -2.54
C GLN A 69 -13.24 -1.67 -3.79
N LYS A 70 -12.57 -2.42 -4.68
CA LYS A 70 -12.09 -1.89 -5.95
C LYS A 70 -13.16 -1.99 -7.03
N GLU A 71 -13.65 -0.85 -7.51
CA GLU A 71 -14.60 -0.79 -8.63
C GLU A 71 -13.92 -0.91 -10.00
N SER A 72 -12.67 -0.45 -10.14
CA SER A 72 -11.92 -0.46 -11.41
C SER A 72 -10.41 -0.32 -11.21
N ASP A 73 -9.62 -0.83 -12.16
CA ASP A 73 -8.15 -0.65 -12.24
C ASP A 73 -7.74 0.76 -12.71
N PHE A 74 -8.65 1.49 -13.35
CA PHE A 74 -8.39 2.84 -13.85
C PHE A 74 -8.67 3.90 -12.78
N VAL A 75 -7.75 4.85 -12.65
CA VAL A 75 -7.86 5.97 -11.72
C VAL A 75 -7.81 7.30 -12.49
N SER A 76 -8.89 8.07 -12.36
CA SER A 76 -9.04 9.40 -12.95
C SER A 76 -8.44 10.50 -12.07
N TYR A 77 -8.13 11.65 -12.67
CA TYR A 77 -7.65 12.82 -11.94
C TYR A 77 -8.63 13.28 -10.86
N SER A 78 -9.95 13.29 -11.14
CA SER A 78 -10.97 13.68 -10.16
C SER A 78 -11.01 12.75 -8.95
N GLN A 79 -10.74 11.46 -9.16
CA GLN A 79 -10.64 10.48 -8.09
C GLN A 79 -9.42 10.75 -7.20
N LEU A 80 -8.28 11.14 -7.78
CA LEU A 80 -7.08 11.54 -7.03
C LEU A 80 -7.23 12.88 -6.30
N GLN A 81 -8.10 13.77 -6.79
CA GLN A 81 -8.39 15.03 -6.12
C GLN A 81 -9.19 14.87 -4.83
N GLY A 82 -9.84 13.71 -4.63
CA GLY A 82 -10.77 13.46 -3.53
C GLY A 82 -12.02 14.32 -3.63
N GLY A 83 -12.59 14.67 -2.47
CA GLY A 83 -13.74 15.58 -2.42
C GLY A 83 -15.11 14.89 -2.60
N SER A 84 -15.21 13.59 -2.34
CA SER A 84 -16.45 12.80 -2.56
C SER A 84 -17.57 13.13 -1.57
N LEU A 85 -17.23 13.68 -0.41
CA LEU A 85 -18.20 14.02 0.64
C LEU A 85 -18.55 15.51 0.61
N LEU A 86 -19.80 15.84 0.93
CA LEU A 86 -20.24 17.24 1.00
C LEU A 86 -19.39 18.00 2.04
N GLY A 87 -18.84 19.16 1.64
CA GLY A 87 -17.98 19.98 2.50
C GLY A 87 -16.52 19.50 2.59
N SER A 88 -16.17 18.37 1.97
CA SER A 88 -14.77 17.91 1.94
C SER A 88 -13.91 18.79 1.03
N LYS A 89 -12.64 18.96 1.41
CA LYS A 89 -11.69 19.74 0.61
C LYS A 89 -11.29 18.92 -0.62
N LYS A 90 -11.32 19.57 -1.78
CA LYS A 90 -10.83 19.00 -3.04
C LYS A 90 -9.44 19.56 -3.34
N VAL A 91 -8.50 18.67 -3.62
CA VAL A 91 -7.14 19.07 -4.01
C VAL A 91 -7.15 19.62 -5.44
N SER A 92 -6.37 20.67 -5.71
CA SER A 92 -6.32 21.28 -7.04
C SER A 92 -5.76 20.31 -8.08
N THR A 93 -6.22 20.42 -9.33
CA THR A 93 -5.71 19.60 -10.44
C THR A 93 -4.21 19.80 -10.66
N ALA A 94 -3.71 21.03 -10.46
CA ALA A 94 -2.30 21.37 -10.58
C ALA A 94 -1.45 20.62 -9.53
N THR A 95 -1.93 20.54 -8.30
CA THR A 95 -1.28 19.78 -7.23
C THR A 95 -1.22 18.28 -7.58
N ILE A 96 -2.31 17.71 -8.09
CA ILE A 96 -2.34 16.30 -8.54
C ILE A 96 -1.36 16.07 -9.69
N ARG A 97 -1.33 16.95 -10.69
CA ARG A 97 -0.35 16.85 -11.80
C ARG A 97 1.08 16.90 -11.31
N LYS A 98 1.40 17.81 -10.38
CA LYS A 98 2.73 17.91 -9.77
C LYS A 98 3.11 16.62 -9.04
N GLY A 99 2.21 16.10 -8.20
CA GLY A 99 2.43 14.87 -7.47
C GLY A 99 2.62 13.65 -8.37
N LEU A 100 1.77 13.48 -9.39
CA LEU A 100 1.91 12.40 -10.38
C LEU A 100 3.24 12.49 -11.12
N LYS A 101 3.62 13.69 -11.59
CA LYS A 101 4.88 13.89 -12.29
C LYS A 101 6.07 13.47 -11.42
N GLU A 102 6.11 13.95 -10.18
CA GLU A 102 7.18 13.62 -9.24
C GLU A 102 7.29 12.12 -8.98
N LEU A 103 6.16 11.44 -8.73
CA LEU A 103 6.16 9.99 -8.49
C LEU A 103 6.61 9.18 -9.70
N ILE A 104 6.27 9.62 -10.93
CA ILE A 104 6.70 8.98 -12.18
C ILE A 104 8.20 9.24 -12.42
N ASP A 105 8.66 10.48 -12.23
CA ASP A 105 10.08 10.85 -12.40
C ASP A 105 10.98 10.04 -11.44
N LEU A 106 10.54 9.87 -10.20
CA LEU A 106 11.22 9.08 -9.17
C LEU A 106 10.98 7.56 -9.31
N LYS A 107 10.23 7.14 -10.33
CA LYS A 107 9.87 5.73 -10.61
C LYS A 107 9.14 5.02 -9.47
N VAL A 108 8.55 5.77 -8.54
CA VAL A 108 7.71 5.23 -7.45
C VAL A 108 6.42 4.64 -8.01
N ILE A 109 5.91 5.24 -9.09
CA ILE A 109 4.77 4.71 -9.85
C ILE A 109 5.10 4.61 -11.33
N SER A 110 4.39 3.72 -12.04
CA SER A 110 4.40 3.62 -13.50
C SER A 110 2.98 3.64 -14.04
N ILE A 111 2.80 4.18 -15.25
CA ILE A 111 1.53 4.09 -15.98
C ILE A 111 1.57 2.79 -16.80
N ILE A 112 0.61 1.88 -16.55
CA ILE A 112 0.46 0.64 -17.31
C ILE A 112 -0.31 0.91 -18.61
N SER A 113 -1.42 1.63 -18.49
CA SER A 113 -2.30 1.93 -19.62
C SER A 113 -2.95 3.30 -19.45
N GLU A 114 -3.21 3.97 -20.57
CA GLU A 114 -3.89 5.26 -20.62
C GLU A 114 -5.26 5.10 -21.27
N ASN A 115 -6.30 5.61 -20.62
CA ASN A 115 -7.65 5.63 -21.17
C ASN A 115 -8.25 7.03 -21.05
N SER A 116 -8.55 7.64 -22.20
CA SER A 116 -9.09 9.01 -22.25
C SER A 116 -10.46 9.17 -21.57
N ARG A 117 -11.24 8.08 -21.44
CA ARG A 117 -12.56 8.11 -20.79
C ARG A 117 -12.51 7.73 -19.31
N LYS A 118 -11.69 6.74 -18.94
CA LYS A 118 -11.69 6.14 -17.59
C LYS A 118 -10.54 6.62 -16.69
N GLY A 119 -9.51 7.26 -17.26
CA GLY A 119 -8.29 7.62 -16.55
C GLY A 119 -7.15 6.65 -16.85
N ASN A 120 -6.12 6.68 -16.02
CA ASN A 120 -4.91 5.88 -16.24
C ASN A 120 -4.88 4.71 -15.26
N GLU A 121 -4.31 3.62 -15.71
CA GLU A 121 -3.98 2.49 -14.85
C GLU A 121 -2.56 2.67 -14.32
N TYR A 122 -2.40 2.61 -13.00
CA TYR A 122 -1.13 2.84 -12.33
C TYR A 122 -0.64 1.58 -11.63
N ARG A 123 0.68 1.41 -11.62
CA ARG A 123 1.38 0.43 -10.80
C ARG A 123 2.23 1.15 -9.76
N ILE A 124 2.13 0.72 -8.50
CA ILE A 124 3.07 1.12 -7.46
C ILE A 124 4.29 0.20 -7.55
N ASN A 125 5.48 0.78 -7.58
CA ASN A 125 6.74 0.05 -7.65
C ASN A 125 7.40 0.01 -6.26
N GLU A 126 8.06 -1.10 -5.94
CA GLU A 126 8.89 -1.21 -4.75
C GLU A 126 10.30 -0.68 -5.08
N VAL A 127 10.52 0.61 -4.80
CA VAL A 127 11.80 1.30 -5.03
C VAL A 127 12.25 2.01 -3.77
N SER A 128 13.57 2.16 -3.60
CA SER A 128 14.19 2.98 -2.56
C SER A 128 14.69 4.29 -3.17
N LEU A 129 14.40 5.43 -2.52
CA LEU A 129 14.90 6.74 -2.95
C LEU A 129 16.17 7.16 -2.20
N VAL A 130 16.63 6.36 -1.23
CA VAL A 130 17.78 6.70 -0.38
C VAL A 130 19.03 6.93 -1.23
N GLU A 131 19.36 6.01 -2.14
CA GLU A 131 20.54 6.14 -3.01
C GLU A 131 20.39 7.28 -4.03
N HIS A 132 19.18 7.47 -4.56
CA HIS A 132 18.88 8.54 -5.51
C HIS A 132 19.19 9.92 -4.93
N PHE A 133 18.81 10.17 -3.68
CA PHE A 133 19.09 11.44 -3.00
C PHE A 133 20.46 11.50 -2.32
N LYS A 134 21.08 10.36 -1.96
CA LYS A 134 22.46 10.33 -1.46
C LYS A 134 23.46 10.84 -2.51
N ASN A 135 23.25 10.47 -3.78
CA ASN A 135 24.10 10.91 -4.89
C ASN A 135 23.83 12.37 -5.32
N GLN A 136 22.72 12.97 -4.88
CA GLN A 136 22.39 14.38 -5.11
C GLN A 136 22.78 15.29 -3.94
N SER A 137 23.04 14.73 -2.75
CA SER A 137 23.35 15.47 -1.52
C SER A 137 24.82 15.87 -1.37
N THR A 138 25.69 15.62 -2.33
CA THR A 138 27.14 15.91 -2.26
C THR A 138 27.53 17.32 -2.76
N THR A 139 26.66 18.32 -2.64
CA THR A 139 27.04 19.72 -2.94
C THR A 139 26.54 20.69 -1.88
N LEU A 140 26.91 20.47 -0.63
CA LEU A 140 27.10 21.55 0.33
C LEU A 140 28.45 21.32 0.98
N GLU A 141 29.51 21.85 0.35
CA GLU A 141 30.77 22.07 1.05
C GLU A 141 30.46 22.95 2.26
N THR A 142 30.46 22.35 3.45
CA THR A 142 30.44 23.05 4.73
C THR A 142 31.74 23.84 4.83
N LYS A 143 31.78 25.04 4.24
CA LYS A 143 32.81 26.01 4.57
C LYS A 143 32.54 26.46 5.99
N ALA A 144 33.18 25.78 6.95
CA ALA A 144 33.21 26.19 8.34
C ALA A 144 33.65 27.66 8.38
N PRO A 145 32.98 28.55 9.14
CA PRO A 145 33.46 29.89 9.33
C PRO A 145 34.80 29.80 10.05
N ALA A 146 35.85 30.35 9.44
CA ALA A 146 37.11 30.58 10.12
C ALA A 146 36.85 31.55 11.30
N LEU A 147 37.49 31.21 12.42
CA LEU A 147 37.40 31.83 13.75
C LEU A 147 37.32 33.35 13.76
#